data_AF-A0A433UEZ6-F1
#
_entry.id   AF-A0A433UEZ6-F1
#
_cell.length_a   1.000
_cell.length_b   1.000
_cell.length_c   1.000
_cell.angle_alpha   90.00
_cell.angle_beta   90.00
_cell.angle_gamma   90.00
#
_symmetry.space_group_name_H-M   'P 1'
#
loop_
_entity.id
_entity.type
_entity.pdbx_description
1 polymer ?
#
loop_
_entity_poly.entity_id
_entity_poly.type
_entity_poly.pdbx_seq_one_letter_code
_entity_poly.pdbx_strand_id
1 'polypeptide(L)'
;MTSNNDFLPPIQTDEFLPPISRWTTFGGIFILCVLGLAIPVAAVAKYKVTIKGQGVVRPSGELRIVQAATEGQIMQIYVKENQVVKTGDAIAIIDDSRLQTKKNQLQTNIQQAKLQIVQINAQIQIIDNQIRAEADKINGT
;
A
#
# COMPACT_ATOMS: atom_id res chain seq x y z
N MET A 1 3.51 113.25 -24.91
CA MET A 1 2.80 112.83 -23.68
C MET A 1 1.42 112.39 -24.15
N THR A 2 0.96 111.15 -24.13
CA THR A 2 1.24 109.90 -23.41
C THR A 2 0.55 108.77 -24.23
N SER A 3 1.18 107.62 -24.54
CA SER A 3 0.97 106.28 -23.90
C SER A 3 -0.51 106.05 -23.51
N ASN A 4 -1.29 105.04 -23.91
CA ASN A 4 -1.14 103.57 -24.02
C ASN A 4 -2.58 103.01 -24.32
N ASN A 5 -2.91 101.83 -24.84
CA ASN A 5 -2.45 100.46 -24.63
C ASN A 5 -2.90 99.57 -25.81
N ASP A 6 -2.01 98.68 -26.23
CA ASP A 6 -2.21 97.24 -26.48
C ASP A 6 -3.51 96.79 -27.16
N PHE A 7 -3.49 96.84 -28.49
CA PHE A 7 -4.19 95.85 -29.30
C PHE A 7 -3.25 94.67 -29.56
N LEU A 8 -3.23 93.72 -28.63
CA LEU A 8 -2.72 92.39 -28.93
C LEU A 8 -3.76 91.67 -29.81
N PRO A 9 -3.37 91.12 -30.97
CA PRO A 9 -4.29 90.32 -31.76
C PRO A 9 -4.77 89.12 -30.94
N PRO A 10 -6.04 88.69 -31.10
CA PRO A 10 -6.55 87.52 -30.41
C PRO A 10 -5.68 86.33 -30.81
N ILE A 11 -5.04 85.72 -29.83
CA ILE A 11 -4.29 84.48 -29.99
C ILE A 11 -5.33 83.44 -30.45
N GLN A 12 -5.29 83.05 -31.72
CA GLN A 12 -5.97 81.84 -32.17
C GLN A 12 -5.32 80.68 -31.43
N THR A 13 -5.94 80.31 -30.30
CA THR A 13 -5.61 79.11 -29.52
C THR A 13 -6.27 77.88 -30.10
N ASP A 14 -6.59 77.90 -31.38
CA ASP A 14 -7.11 76.76 -32.09
C ASP A 14 -6.02 76.26 -33.04
N GLU A 15 -5.70 74.98 -32.90
CA GLU A 15 -4.98 74.18 -33.89
C GLU A 15 -3.45 74.23 -33.90
N PHE A 16 -2.83 74.09 -32.72
CA PHE A 16 -1.44 73.60 -32.58
C PHE A 16 -1.29 72.08 -32.71
N LEU A 17 -2.09 71.45 -33.57
CA LEU A 17 -1.85 70.07 -34.00
C LEU A 17 -1.88 70.07 -35.53
N PRO A 18 -0.76 69.77 -36.22
CA PRO A 18 -0.80 69.62 -37.68
C PRO A 18 -1.88 68.58 -38.01
N PRO A 19 -2.65 68.75 -39.11
CA PRO A 19 -3.70 67.82 -39.49
C PRO A 19 -3.11 66.41 -39.51
N ILE A 20 -3.54 65.60 -38.54
CA ILE A 20 -2.91 64.31 -38.32
C ILE A 20 -3.10 63.49 -39.59
N SER A 21 -1.99 63.06 -40.19
CA SER A 21 -2.05 62.20 -41.37
C SER A 21 -2.91 60.98 -41.03
N ARG A 22 -3.81 60.58 -41.94
CA ARG A 22 -4.72 59.43 -41.72
C ARG A 22 -3.95 58.20 -41.23
N TRP A 23 -2.70 58.05 -41.67
CA TRP A 23 -1.78 56.99 -41.26
C TRP A 23 -1.43 57.00 -39.77
N THR A 24 -1.21 58.18 -39.17
CA THR A 24 -0.96 58.34 -37.73
C THR A 24 -2.21 58.06 -36.90
N THR A 25 -3.40 58.42 -37.40
CA THR A 25 -4.68 58.08 -36.76
C THR A 25 -4.93 56.57 -36.76
N PHE A 26 -4.71 55.90 -37.90
CA PHE A 26 -4.83 54.45 -38.00
C PHE A 26 -3.81 53.74 -37.10
N GLY A 27 -2.58 54.25 -37.02
CA GLY A 27 -1.55 53.76 -36.10
C GLY A 27 -1.95 53.91 -34.64
N GLY A 28 -2.51 55.06 -34.24
CA GLY A 28 -3.01 55.31 -32.89
C GLY A 28 -4.15 54.38 -32.50
N ILE A 29 -5.13 54.18 -33.40
CA ILE A 29 -6.25 53.25 -33.18
C ILE A 29 -5.74 51.81 -33.07
N PHE A 30 -4.79 51.40 -33.90
CA PHE A 30 -4.20 50.08 -33.83
C PHE A 30 -3.51 49.81 -32.49
N ILE A 31 -2.73 50.78 -31.99
CA ILE A 31 -2.10 50.68 -30.66
C ILE A 31 -3.16 50.54 -29.56
N LEU A 32 -4.23 51.32 -29.63
CA LEU A 32 -5.33 51.28 -28.66
C LEU A 32 -6.07 49.94 -28.68
N CYS A 33 -6.31 49.37 -29.86
CA CYS A 33 -6.90 48.05 -30.03
C CYS A 33 -6.00 46.93 -29.49
N VAL A 34 -4.69 46.97 -29.77
CA VAL A 34 -3.73 45.95 -29.29
C VAL A 34 -3.65 45.97 -27.77
N LEU A 35 -3.56 47.16 -27.16
CA LEU A 35 -3.56 47.31 -25.71
C LEU A 35 -4.90 46.88 -25.09
N GLY A 36 -6.02 47.26 -25.72
CA GLY A 36 -7.36 46.89 -25.27
C GLY A 36 -7.61 45.38 -25.32
N LEU A 37 -7.04 44.68 -26.30
CA LEU A 37 -7.16 43.22 -26.44
C LEU A 37 -6.12 42.44 -25.60
N ALA A 38 -4.98 43.03 -25.27
CA ALA A 38 -3.95 42.35 -24.48
C ALA A 38 -4.44 41.96 -23.08
N ILE A 39 -5.20 42.84 -22.43
CA ILE A 39 -5.73 42.64 -21.07
C ILE A 39 -6.68 41.42 -20.99
N PRO A 40 -7.76 41.32 -21.80
CA PRO A 40 -8.66 40.17 -21.74
C PRO A 40 -7.98 38.87 -22.17
N VAL A 41 -7.06 38.92 -23.14
CA VAL A 41 -6.31 37.73 -23.59
C VAL A 41 -5.43 37.20 -22.46
N ALA A 42 -4.71 38.08 -21.74
CA ALA A 42 -3.90 37.68 -20.60
C ALA A 42 -4.75 37.13 -19.44
N ALA A 43 -5.95 37.67 -19.22
CA ALA A 43 -6.86 37.19 -18.18
C ALA A 43 -7.43 35.78 -18.46
N VAL A 44 -7.69 35.45 -19.74
CA VAL A 44 -8.23 34.14 -20.14
C VAL A 44 -7.12 33.11 -20.36
N ALA A 45 -5.89 33.55 -20.62
CA ALA A 45 -4.72 32.69 -20.79
C ALA A 45 -4.34 32.02 -19.46
N LYS A 46 -5.00 30.91 -19.14
CA LYS A 46 -4.66 30.04 -18.01
C LYS A 46 -3.30 29.38 -18.27
N TYR A 47 -2.26 29.89 -17.60
CA TYR A 47 -0.94 29.27 -17.64
C TYR A 47 -0.96 27.96 -16.85
N LYS A 48 -0.83 26.83 -17.54
CA LYS A 48 -0.83 25.51 -16.92
C LYS A 48 0.54 25.24 -16.29
N VAL A 49 0.70 25.60 -15.03
CA VAL A 49 1.88 25.21 -14.24
C VAL A 49 1.83 23.70 -14.02
N THR A 50 2.56 22.95 -14.84
CA THR A 50 2.77 21.53 -14.61
C THR A 50 3.96 21.39 -13.67
N ILE A 51 3.69 21.24 -12.38
CA ILE A 51 4.74 20.87 -11.42
C ILE A 51 5.15 19.42 -11.66
N LYS A 52 6.42 19.18 -11.97
CA LYS A 52 7.01 17.83 -11.95
C LYS A 52 7.30 17.50 -10.49
N GLY A 53 6.31 16.97 -9.77
CA GLY A 53 6.51 16.42 -8.44
C GLY A 53 7.20 15.06 -8.54
N GLN A 54 8.39 14.91 -7.97
CA GLN A 54 8.99 13.59 -7.79
C GLN A 54 8.25 12.88 -6.65
N GLY A 55 7.28 12.05 -7.00
CA GLY A 55 6.62 11.15 -6.06
C GLY A 55 7.32 9.79 -6.08
N VAL A 56 7.85 9.36 -4.94
CA VAL A 56 8.30 7.97 -4.77
C VAL A 56 7.09 7.16 -4.35
N VAL A 57 6.69 6.18 -5.16
CA VAL A 57 5.67 5.21 -4.80
C VAL A 57 6.23 4.34 -3.68
N ARG A 58 5.77 4.58 -2.45
CA ARG A 58 6.04 3.66 -1.34
C ARG A 58 4.90 2.66 -1.26
N PRO A 59 5.18 1.35 -1.22
CA PRO A 59 4.14 0.36 -0.97
C PRO A 59 3.47 0.65 0.37
N SER A 60 2.14 0.55 0.40
CA SER A 60 1.32 0.71 1.60
C SER A 60 1.43 -0.55 2.48
N GLY A 61 2.61 -0.78 3.06
CA GLY A 61 2.87 -1.93 3.92
C GLY A 61 4.34 -2.07 4.29
N GLU A 62 4.59 -2.72 5.42
CA GLU A 62 5.94 -3.15 5.78
C GLU A 62 6.36 -4.31 4.87
N LEU A 63 7.51 -4.18 4.20
CA LEU A 63 8.17 -5.30 3.55
C LEU A 63 8.61 -6.29 4.63
N ARG A 64 7.83 -7.35 4.83
CA ARG A 64 8.19 -8.44 5.75
C ARG A 64 8.85 -9.56 4.97
N ILE A 65 10.06 -9.93 5.40
CA ILE A 65 10.76 -11.11 4.90
C ILE A 65 10.03 -12.33 5.47
N VAL A 66 9.61 -13.25 4.59
CA VAL A 66 9.01 -14.51 5.02
C VAL A 66 10.14 -15.40 5.56
N GLN A 67 10.14 -15.63 6.87
CA GLN A 67 11.12 -16.50 7.54
C GLN A 67 10.46 -17.84 7.91
N ALA A 68 11.15 -18.94 7.65
CA ALA A 68 10.72 -20.25 8.12
C ALA A 68 10.73 -20.30 9.66
N ALA A 69 9.66 -20.81 10.26
CA ALA A 69 9.58 -20.98 11.71
C ALA A 69 10.50 -22.10 12.24
N THR A 70 11.07 -22.92 11.36
CA THR A 70 11.91 -24.06 11.71
C THR A 70 12.98 -24.24 10.64
N GLU A 71 14.20 -24.55 11.07
CA GLU A 71 15.30 -24.89 10.16
C GLU A 71 15.05 -26.27 9.54
N GLY A 72 15.17 -26.37 8.22
CA GLY A 72 15.04 -27.63 7.50
C GLY A 72 15.31 -27.46 6.00
N GLN A 73 15.50 -28.58 5.31
CA GLN A 73 15.72 -28.58 3.86
C GLN A 73 14.41 -28.26 3.14
N ILE A 74 14.46 -27.32 2.17
CA ILE A 74 13.30 -27.00 1.34
C ILE A 74 13.05 -28.18 0.38
N MET A 75 11.86 -28.78 0.44
CA MET A 75 11.46 -29.83 -0.51
C MET A 75 10.94 -29.22 -1.81
N GLN A 76 10.07 -28.22 -1.72
CA GLN A 76 9.42 -27.62 -2.88
C GLN A 76 8.99 -26.18 -2.61
N ILE A 77 9.18 -25.33 -3.61
CA ILE A 77 8.71 -23.93 -3.63
C ILE A 77 7.48 -23.87 -4.54
N TYR A 78 6.36 -23.35 -4.03
CA TYR A 78 5.07 -23.33 -4.72
C TYR A 78 4.73 -21.99 -5.37
N VAL A 79 5.57 -20.98 -5.15
CA VAL A 79 5.36 -19.62 -5.66
C VAL A 79 6.46 -19.20 -6.63
N LYS A 80 6.11 -18.33 -7.57
CA LYS A 80 7.06 -17.69 -8.50
C LYS A 80 7.33 -16.23 -8.09
N GLU A 81 8.44 -15.70 -8.58
CA GLU A 81 8.77 -14.29 -8.40
C GLU A 81 7.63 -13.39 -8.92
N ASN A 82 7.34 -12.31 -8.19
CA ASN A 82 6.29 -11.34 -8.51
C ASN A 82 4.83 -11.90 -8.54
N GLN A 83 4.60 -13.07 -7.95
CA GLN A 83 3.26 -13.64 -7.81
C GLN A 83 2.53 -13.02 -6.61
N VAL A 84 1.25 -12.65 -6.80
CA VAL A 84 0.37 -12.20 -5.71
C VAL A 84 -0.07 -13.41 -4.89
N VAL A 85 0.22 -13.40 -3.59
CA VAL A 85 -0.13 -14.46 -2.63
C VAL A 85 -1.12 -13.95 -1.59
N LYS A 86 -2.03 -14.81 -1.11
CA LYS A 86 -2.97 -14.48 -0.04
C LYS A 86 -2.47 -15.00 1.31
N THR A 87 -2.97 -14.42 2.39
CA THR A 87 -2.68 -14.90 3.73
C THR A 87 -3.19 -16.34 3.89
N GLY A 88 -2.29 -17.26 4.26
CA GLY A 88 -2.58 -18.68 4.42
C GLY A 88 -2.13 -19.56 3.26
N ASP A 89 -1.69 -18.99 2.13
CA ASP A 89 -1.16 -19.78 1.02
C ASP A 89 0.22 -20.37 1.36
N ALA A 90 0.43 -21.63 1.00
CA ALA A 90 1.70 -22.31 1.20
C ALA A 90 2.74 -21.79 0.18
N ILE A 91 3.81 -21.18 0.70
CA ILE A 91 4.90 -20.60 -0.11
C ILE A 91 5.96 -21.65 -0.43
N ALA A 92 6.37 -22.41 0.58
CA ALA A 92 7.35 -23.50 0.47
C ALA A 92 7.04 -24.59 1.50
N ILE A 93 7.36 -25.84 1.16
CA ILE A 93 7.29 -26.97 2.10
C ILE A 93 8.71 -27.35 2.51
N ILE A 94 8.91 -27.48 3.81
CA ILE A 94 10.15 -27.94 4.44
C ILE A 94 10.02 -29.44 4.70
N ASP A 95 11.12 -30.18 4.55
CA ASP A 95 11.16 -31.62 4.84
C ASP A 95 10.75 -31.91 6.28
N ASP A 96 9.62 -32.62 6.42
CA ASP A 96 9.03 -33.02 7.69
C ASP A 96 9.32 -34.48 8.05
N SER A 97 10.17 -35.19 7.29
CA SER A 97 10.48 -36.61 7.47
C SER A 97 10.90 -36.97 8.90
N ARG A 98 11.73 -36.13 9.52
CA ARG A 98 12.17 -36.28 10.93
C ARG A 98 10.99 -36.12 11.90
N LEU A 99 10.11 -35.17 11.64
CA LEU A 99 8.93 -34.91 12.47
C LEU A 99 7.90 -36.04 12.33
N GLN A 100 7.68 -36.55 11.11
CA GLN A 100 6.83 -37.70 10.84
C GLN A 100 7.36 -38.96 11.52
N THR A 101 8.67 -39.21 11.44
CA THR A 101 9.30 -40.34 12.13
C THR A 101 9.10 -40.25 13.64
N LYS A 102 9.32 -39.06 14.23
CA LYS A 102 9.13 -38.85 15.66
C LYS A 102 7.66 -39.03 16.07
N LYS A 103 6.72 -38.51 15.28
CA LYS A 103 5.28 -38.72 15.49
C LYS A 103 4.92 -40.19 15.50
N ASN A 104 5.41 -40.97 14.53
CA ASN A 104 5.15 -42.40 14.44
C ASN A 104 5.74 -43.16 15.63
N GLN A 105 6.94 -42.80 16.07
CA GLN A 105 7.55 -43.37 17.27
C GLN A 105 6.70 -43.10 18.51
N LEU A 106 6.26 -41.86 18.71
CA LEU A 106 5.39 -41.51 19.85
C LEU A 106 4.06 -42.25 19.80
N GLN A 107 3.42 -42.33 18.64
CA GLN A 107 2.16 -43.05 18.46
C GLN A 107 2.32 -44.56 18.75
N THR A 108 3.43 -45.14 18.32
CA THR A 108 3.77 -46.55 18.61
C THR A 108 3.94 -46.76 20.11
N ASN A 109 4.66 -45.86 20.80
CA ASN A 109 4.85 -45.94 22.24
C ASN A 109 3.51 -45.85 23.01
N ILE A 110 2.61 -44.96 22.59
CA ILE A 110 1.28 -44.84 23.18
C ILE A 110 0.49 -46.15 23.00
N GLN A 111 0.55 -46.75 21.81
CA GLN A 111 -0.13 -48.00 21.53
C GLN A 111 0.42 -49.15 22.38
N GLN A 112 1.74 -49.25 22.53
CA GLN A 112 2.38 -50.24 23.38
C GLN A 112 2.00 -50.06 24.85
N ALA A 113 2.02 -48.82 25.36
CA ALA A 113 1.60 -48.52 26.72
C ALA A 113 0.13 -48.91 26.97
N LYS A 114 -0.75 -48.67 25.99
CA LYS A 114 -2.16 -49.08 26.07
C LYS A 114 -2.31 -50.61 26.13
N LEU A 115 -1.54 -51.34 25.33
CA LEU A 115 -1.53 -52.81 25.38
C LEU A 115 -1.03 -53.33 26.73
N GLN A 116 -0.01 -52.71 27.31
CA GLN A 116 0.49 -53.06 28.65
C GLN A 116 -0.59 -52.85 29.72
N ILE A 117 -1.33 -51.74 29.68
CA ILE A 117 -2.46 -51.50 30.61
C ILE A 117 -3.51 -52.62 30.48
N VAL A 118 -3.87 -53.02 29.26
CA VAL A 118 -4.85 -54.09 29.03
C VAL A 118 -4.34 -55.42 29.60
N GLN A 119 -3.06 -55.75 29.39
CA GLN A 119 -2.47 -56.97 29.94
C GLN A 119 -2.44 -56.97 31.46
N ILE A 120 -2.05 -55.86 32.09
CA ILE A 120 -2.05 -55.71 33.54
C ILE A 120 -3.47 -55.86 34.10
N ASN A 121 -4.47 -55.25 33.48
CA ASN A 121 -5.86 -55.39 33.90
C ASN A 121 -6.36 -56.84 33.81
N ALA A 122 -5.97 -57.57 32.76
CA ALA A 122 -6.29 -58.99 32.64
C ALA A 122 -5.63 -59.83 33.76
N GLN A 123 -4.38 -59.50 34.13
CA GLN A 123 -3.69 -60.16 35.25
C GLN A 123 -4.38 -59.89 36.59
N ILE A 124 -4.79 -58.63 36.84
CA ILE A 124 -5.54 -58.26 38.05
C ILE A 124 -6.83 -59.09 38.12
N GLN A 125 -7.58 -59.21 37.01
CA GLN A 125 -8.81 -60.02 37.00
C GLN A 125 -8.58 -61.50 37.29
N ILE A 126 -7.47 -62.07 36.80
CA ILE A 126 -7.12 -63.47 37.09
C ILE A 126 -6.84 -63.64 38.59
N ILE A 127 -6.08 -62.72 39.19
CA ILE A 127 -5.75 -62.75 40.62
C ILE A 127 -7.02 -62.58 41.47
N ASP A 128 -7.89 -61.62 41.12
CA ASP A 128 -9.17 -61.41 41.83
C ASP A 128 -10.05 -62.66 41.82
N ASN A 129 -10.10 -63.37 40.70
CA ASN A 129 -10.85 -64.62 40.59
C ASN A 129 -10.26 -65.73 41.47
N GLN A 130 -8.93 -65.80 41.59
CA GLN A 130 -8.27 -66.76 42.48
C GLN A 130 -8.56 -66.47 43.95
N ILE A 131 -8.47 -65.20 44.38
CA ILE A 131 -8.76 -64.78 45.75
C ILE A 131 -10.21 -65.13 46.12
N ARG A 132 -11.17 -64.88 45.23
CA ARG A 132 -12.59 -65.25 45.44
C ARG A 132 -12.77 -66.76 45.58
N ALA A 133 -12.16 -67.54 44.68
CA ALA A 133 -12.24 -69.00 44.73
C ALA A 133 -11.61 -69.59 46.00
N GLU A 134 -10.56 -68.97 46.54
CA GLU A 134 -9.96 -69.35 47.83
C GLU A 134 -10.85 -68.96 49.01
N ALA A 135 -11.43 -67.75 48.99
CA ALA A 135 -12.36 -67.30 50.02
C ALA A 135 -13.61 -68.19 50.12
N ASP A 136 -14.17 -68.60 48.98
CA ASP A 136 -15.32 -69.51 48.92
C ASP A 136 -14.98 -70.91 49.48
N LYS A 137 -13.75 -71.39 49.27
CA LYS A 137 -13.28 -72.65 49.87
C LYS A 137 -13.12 -72.57 51.38
N ILE A 138 -12.73 -71.41 51.91
CA ILE A 138 -12.52 -71.20 53.35
C ILE A 138 -13.87 -71.01 54.09
N ASN A 139 -14.85 -70.35 53.47
CA ASN A 139 -16.19 -70.17 54.05
C ASN A 139 -17.14 -71.36 53.85
N GLY A 140 -16.79 -72.30 52.97
CA GLY A 140 -17.60 -73.48 52.63
C GLY A 140 -17.34 -74.73 53.49
N THR A 141 -16.50 -74.64 54.52
CA THR A 141 -16.20 -75.70 55.50
C THR A 141 -16.58 -75.26 56.91
#